data_AF-A0A8T3KYT8-F1
#
_entry.id   AF-A0A8T3KYT8-F1
#
_cell.length_a   1.000
_cell.length_b   1.000
_cell.length_c   1.000
_cell.angle_alpha   90.00
_cell.angle_beta   90.00
_cell.angle_gamma   90.00
#
_symmetry.space_group_name_H-M   'P 1'
#
loop_
_entity.id
_entity.type
_entity.pdbx_description
1 polymer ?
#
loop_
_entity_poly.entity_id
_entity_poly.type
_entity_poly.pdbx_seq_one_letter_code
_entity_poly.pdbx_strand_id
1 'polypeptide(L)'
;MLDTSHLLKPTSFPSLQRGRLETLQVNLGLRCNLSCVHCHVNAGPNRTEEMSRETVEDVLAFLRKHRMKALDLTGGAPELNPNFRYLVEEATGMGVHVIDRCNLTVLEEEGQEQLADFLAYHRVEVVASLPCYLEENVDAQRGKGSYDASIRALQRLNGLGYGMTGNSLLLNLVYNPQGASLPPPQGPLETDYKRQLVERFNIIFNQLLTITNMPINRFGSLLQSKGEFQNYLQLLRDAHQPANIGSVMCRHLISVDWQGRVYDCDFNQMLDMQLESGEVKRPTLRDLINHDIDGWPIQVAEHCYGCTAGQGSSCGGALD
;
A
#
# COMPACT_ATOMS: atom_id res chain seq x y z
N MET A 1 16.91 8.22 11.72
CA MET A 1 15.90 8.82 10.81
C MET A 1 15.42 10.11 11.46
N LEU A 2 15.32 11.20 10.71
CA LEU A 2 14.78 12.46 11.22
C LEU A 2 13.25 12.34 11.32
N ASP A 3 12.69 12.57 12.51
CA ASP A 3 11.24 12.60 12.70
C ASP A 3 10.63 13.80 11.96
N THR A 4 9.57 13.55 11.20
CA THR A 4 8.84 14.53 10.38
C THR A 4 7.43 14.79 10.90
N SER A 5 6.94 14.02 11.88
CA SER A 5 5.55 14.04 12.32
C SER A 5 5.11 15.43 12.81
N HIS A 6 5.99 16.12 13.55
CA HIS A 6 5.76 17.47 14.05
C HIS A 6 5.65 18.54 12.94
N LEU A 7 6.15 18.26 11.74
CA LEU A 7 6.07 19.18 10.58
C LEU A 7 4.75 19.05 9.82
N LEU A 8 3.92 18.06 10.17
CA LEU A 8 2.65 17.77 9.49
C LEU A 8 1.42 18.34 10.21
N LYS A 9 1.63 19.04 11.33
CA LYS A 9 0.58 19.72 12.11
C LYS A 9 1.07 21.12 12.55
N PRO A 10 0.17 22.12 12.71
CA PRO A 10 -1.26 22.08 12.36
C PRO A 10 -1.47 21.99 10.84
N THR A 11 -2.68 21.63 10.40
CA THR A 11 -3.03 21.54 8.97
C THR A 11 -4.28 22.34 8.63
N SER A 12 -4.35 22.84 7.40
CA SER A 12 -5.56 23.42 6.79
C SER A 12 -6.30 22.43 5.86
N PHE A 13 -5.88 21.17 5.82
CA PHE A 13 -6.52 20.16 4.98
C PHE A 13 -8.00 19.98 5.38
N PRO A 14 -8.94 19.88 4.42
CA PRO A 14 -10.37 19.75 4.72
C PRO A 14 -10.68 18.54 5.61
N SER A 15 -11.63 18.71 6.53
CA SER A 15 -12.10 17.62 7.37
C SER A 15 -12.73 16.50 6.53
N LEU A 16 -12.44 15.25 6.87
CA LEU A 16 -13.00 14.07 6.21
C LEU A 16 -13.91 13.31 7.18
N GLN A 17 -14.94 12.69 6.61
CA GLN A 17 -15.82 11.76 7.32
C GLN A 17 -15.82 10.40 6.63
N ARG A 18 -15.84 9.35 7.42
CA ARG A 18 -15.90 7.96 7.00
C ARG A 18 -17.22 7.66 6.30
N GLY A 19 -17.15 7.09 5.11
CA GLY A 19 -18.27 6.43 4.46
C GLY A 19 -18.37 4.98 4.93
N ARG A 20 -19.15 4.17 4.20
CA ARG A 20 -19.28 2.75 4.50
C ARG A 20 -17.96 2.03 4.30
N LEU A 21 -17.54 1.24 5.28
CA LEU A 21 -16.36 0.39 5.11
C LEU A 21 -16.59 -0.68 4.04
N GLU A 22 -15.61 -0.81 3.15
CA GLU A 22 -15.58 -1.83 2.11
C GLU A 22 -14.32 -2.70 2.18
N THR A 23 -13.20 -2.10 2.60
CA THR A 23 -11.89 -2.74 2.64
C THR A 23 -11.28 -2.67 4.03
N LEU A 24 -10.75 -3.79 4.51
CA LEU A 24 -9.87 -3.83 5.67
C LEU A 24 -8.43 -3.92 5.16
N GLN A 25 -7.62 -2.90 5.42
CA GLN A 25 -6.19 -2.94 5.12
C GLN A 25 -5.43 -3.44 6.36
N VAL A 26 -4.54 -4.41 6.18
CA VAL A 26 -3.83 -5.07 7.28
C VAL A 26 -2.34 -5.07 7.01
N ASN A 27 -1.60 -4.40 7.88
CA ASN A 27 -0.14 -4.39 7.89
C ASN A 27 0.36 -5.56 8.75
N LEU A 28 0.88 -6.60 8.11
CA LEU A 28 1.30 -7.85 8.77
C LEU A 28 2.62 -7.73 9.54
N GLY A 29 3.29 -6.59 9.49
CA GLY A 29 4.58 -6.38 10.12
C GLY A 29 5.48 -5.45 9.31
N LEU A 30 6.67 -5.22 9.81
CA LEU A 30 7.64 -4.29 9.20
C LEU A 30 8.86 -5.03 8.62
N ARG A 31 8.89 -6.37 8.70
CA ARG A 31 9.92 -7.21 8.06
C ARG A 31 9.75 -7.21 6.55
N CYS A 32 10.83 -6.92 5.83
CA CYS A 32 10.88 -6.90 4.37
C CYS A 32 12.26 -7.35 3.92
N ASN A 33 12.38 -8.06 2.80
CA ASN A 33 13.69 -8.39 2.22
C ASN A 33 14.42 -7.19 1.60
N LEU A 34 13.76 -6.04 1.47
CA LEU A 34 14.32 -4.82 0.90
C LEU A 34 14.39 -3.67 1.91
N SER A 35 15.24 -2.68 1.62
CA SER A 35 15.33 -1.42 2.38
C SER A 35 15.18 -0.20 1.45
N CYS A 36 14.06 -0.12 0.73
CA CYS A 36 13.82 0.93 -0.26
C CYS A 36 13.92 2.34 0.34
N VAL A 37 14.49 3.28 -0.41
CA VAL A 37 14.75 4.67 0.03
C VAL A 37 13.48 5.50 0.23
N HIS A 38 12.42 5.21 -0.54
CA HIS A 38 11.14 5.91 -0.49
C HIS A 38 10.13 5.25 0.45
N CYS A 39 10.49 4.16 1.13
CA CYS A 39 9.53 3.35 1.90
C CYS A 39 8.91 4.16 3.03
N HIS A 40 7.63 4.51 2.87
CA HIS A 40 6.85 5.20 3.90
C HIS A 40 6.57 4.31 5.11
N VAL A 41 6.65 2.99 4.96
CA VAL A 41 6.51 2.01 6.05
C VAL A 41 7.78 1.90 6.92
N ASN A 42 8.92 2.40 6.43
CA ASN A 42 10.24 2.18 7.01
C ASN A 42 10.60 0.68 7.22
N ALA A 43 10.04 -0.20 6.40
CA ALA A 43 10.25 -1.63 6.50
C ALA A 43 11.67 -2.07 6.09
N GLY A 44 12.13 -3.20 6.61
CA GLY A 44 13.48 -3.70 6.31
C GLY A 44 13.78 -5.09 6.85
N PRO A 45 14.93 -5.67 6.50
CA PRO A 45 15.25 -7.06 6.82
C PRO A 45 15.51 -7.28 8.30
N ASN A 46 15.94 -6.24 9.02
CA ASN A 46 16.24 -6.28 10.45
C ASN A 46 15.06 -5.88 11.34
N ARG A 47 13.86 -5.71 10.77
CA ARG A 47 12.64 -5.40 11.53
C ARG A 47 12.06 -6.68 12.12
N THR A 48 11.51 -6.57 13.34
CA THR A 48 10.99 -7.70 14.13
C THR A 48 9.50 -7.61 14.38
N GLU A 49 8.88 -6.49 14.02
CA GLU A 49 7.44 -6.28 14.12
C GLU A 49 6.72 -7.26 13.18
N GLU A 50 5.91 -8.14 13.77
CA GLU A 50 5.27 -9.25 13.09
C GLU A 50 3.90 -9.51 13.73
N MET A 51 2.85 -9.57 12.92
CA MET A 51 1.50 -9.83 13.38
C MET A 51 1.36 -11.26 13.91
N SER A 52 0.78 -11.37 15.11
CA SER A 52 0.57 -12.65 15.79
C SER A 52 -0.63 -13.42 15.23
N ARG A 53 -0.70 -14.73 15.51
CA ARG A 53 -1.86 -15.56 15.16
C ARG A 53 -3.13 -15.06 15.84
N GLU A 54 -3.06 -14.62 17.10
CA GLU A 54 -4.22 -14.07 17.82
C GLU A 54 -4.79 -12.83 17.12
N THR A 55 -3.93 -11.92 16.69
CA THR A 55 -4.33 -10.72 15.94
C THR A 55 -4.95 -11.09 14.58
N VAL A 56 -4.42 -12.13 13.91
CA VAL A 56 -5.00 -12.66 12.67
C VAL A 56 -6.41 -13.21 12.91
N GLU A 57 -6.67 -13.88 14.03
CA GLU A 57 -8.03 -14.31 14.38
C GLU A 57 -8.98 -13.12 14.56
N ASP A 58 -8.52 -12.01 15.16
CA ASP A 58 -9.32 -10.78 15.27
C ASP A 58 -9.62 -10.18 13.89
N VAL A 59 -8.66 -10.23 12.94
CA VAL A 59 -8.86 -9.82 11.54
C VAL A 59 -9.95 -10.67 10.89
N LEU A 60 -9.86 -11.99 10.98
CA LEU A 60 -10.85 -12.91 10.42
C LEU A 60 -12.24 -12.73 11.05
N ALA A 61 -12.30 -12.50 12.37
CA ALA A 61 -13.53 -12.20 13.07
C ALA A 61 -14.17 -10.90 12.58
N PHE A 62 -13.38 -9.84 12.39
CA PHE A 62 -13.85 -8.56 11.88
C PHE A 62 -14.37 -8.68 10.43
N LEU A 63 -13.61 -9.32 9.53
CA LEU A 63 -14.01 -9.56 8.14
C LEU A 63 -15.38 -10.25 8.06
N ARG A 64 -15.56 -11.32 8.85
CA ARG A 64 -16.81 -12.10 8.90
C ARG A 64 -17.99 -11.29 9.44
N LYS A 65 -17.76 -10.54 10.52
CA LYS A 65 -18.79 -9.78 11.23
C LYS A 65 -19.31 -8.62 10.39
N HIS A 66 -18.41 -7.88 9.74
CA HIS A 66 -18.74 -6.70 8.96
C HIS A 66 -18.98 -6.98 7.47
N ARG A 67 -18.77 -8.22 7.02
CA ARG A 67 -18.93 -8.65 5.62
C ARG A 67 -18.13 -7.76 4.67
N MET A 68 -16.85 -7.54 5.02
CA MET A 68 -15.94 -6.74 4.22
C MET A 68 -15.83 -7.33 2.81
N LYS A 69 -15.77 -6.46 1.80
CA LYS A 69 -15.64 -6.89 0.41
C LYS A 69 -14.21 -7.32 0.11
N ALA A 70 -13.24 -6.60 0.67
CA ALA A 70 -11.83 -6.82 0.40
C ALA A 70 -10.96 -6.81 1.67
N LEU A 71 -9.88 -7.59 1.60
CA LEU A 71 -8.76 -7.60 2.53
C LEU A 71 -7.51 -7.17 1.76
N ASP A 72 -6.93 -6.02 2.11
CA ASP A 72 -5.73 -5.45 1.48
C ASP A 72 -4.50 -5.69 2.36
N LEU A 73 -3.67 -6.65 1.99
CA LEU A 73 -2.50 -7.09 2.76
C LEU A 73 -1.28 -6.24 2.40
N THR A 74 -0.67 -5.66 3.43
CA THR A 74 0.52 -4.80 3.32
C THR A 74 1.46 -5.01 4.51
N GLY A 75 2.40 -4.10 4.71
CA GLY A 75 3.41 -4.17 5.75
C GLY A 75 4.65 -4.91 5.28
N GLY A 76 5.80 -4.25 5.36
CA GLY A 76 7.07 -4.75 4.87
C GLY A 76 6.96 -5.53 3.56
N ALA A 77 7.24 -6.83 3.63
CA ALA A 77 6.76 -7.81 2.65
C ALA A 77 5.77 -8.73 3.40
N PRO A 78 4.44 -8.58 3.20
CA PRO A 78 3.43 -9.29 3.99
C PRO A 78 3.61 -10.81 3.94
N GLU A 79 4.11 -11.32 2.82
CA GLU A 79 4.30 -12.74 2.49
C GLU A 79 5.37 -13.40 3.37
N LEU A 80 6.23 -12.60 4.01
CA LEU A 80 7.19 -13.09 4.98
C LEU A 80 6.55 -13.41 6.33
N ASN A 81 5.36 -12.90 6.67
CA ASN A 81 4.73 -13.23 7.94
C ASN A 81 4.30 -14.72 7.97
N PRO A 82 4.62 -15.50 9.02
CA PRO A 82 4.25 -16.93 9.11
C PRO A 82 2.75 -17.21 9.00
N ASN A 83 1.90 -16.22 9.32
CA ASN A 83 0.45 -16.32 9.26
C ASN A 83 -0.15 -15.85 7.92
N PHE A 84 0.67 -15.35 6.97
CA PHE A 84 0.18 -14.83 5.69
C PHE A 84 -0.68 -15.84 4.94
N ARG A 85 -0.16 -17.06 4.72
CA ARG A 85 -0.86 -18.11 3.97
C ARG A 85 -2.18 -18.51 4.64
N TYR A 86 -2.17 -18.63 5.97
CA TYR A 86 -3.37 -18.93 6.75
C TYR A 86 -4.43 -17.84 6.60
N LEU A 87 -4.04 -16.56 6.74
CA LEU A 87 -4.96 -15.44 6.59
C LEU A 87 -5.57 -15.38 5.18
N VAL A 88 -4.76 -15.60 4.13
CA VAL A 88 -5.23 -15.66 2.74
C VAL A 88 -6.21 -16.81 2.53
N GLU A 89 -5.88 -18.02 2.99
CA GLU A 89 -6.73 -19.21 2.85
C GLU A 89 -8.10 -19.00 3.52
N GLU A 90 -8.11 -18.52 4.75
CA GLU A 90 -9.34 -18.27 5.50
C GLU A 90 -10.17 -17.14 4.87
N ALA A 91 -9.54 -16.02 4.50
CA ALA A 91 -10.24 -14.88 3.90
C ALA A 91 -10.86 -15.24 2.54
N THR A 92 -10.10 -15.93 1.67
CA THR A 92 -10.62 -16.39 0.38
C THR A 92 -11.69 -17.47 0.53
N GLY A 93 -11.58 -18.35 1.53
CA GLY A 93 -12.62 -19.33 1.89
C GLY A 93 -13.94 -18.68 2.33
N MET A 94 -13.89 -17.45 2.86
CA MET A 94 -15.08 -16.64 3.17
C MET A 94 -15.64 -15.88 1.97
N GLY A 95 -14.99 -15.95 0.80
CA GLY A 95 -15.35 -15.19 -0.40
C GLY A 95 -14.94 -13.72 -0.35
N VAL A 96 -14.01 -13.34 0.54
CA VAL A 96 -13.42 -12.00 0.59
C VAL A 96 -12.40 -11.85 -0.54
N HIS A 97 -12.43 -10.74 -1.26
CA HIS A 97 -11.41 -10.42 -2.26
C HIS A 97 -10.09 -10.07 -1.57
N VAL A 98 -9.03 -10.82 -1.83
CA VAL A 98 -7.72 -10.59 -1.20
C VAL A 98 -6.78 -9.89 -2.18
N ILE A 99 -6.18 -8.80 -1.72
CA ILE A 99 -5.16 -8.03 -2.43
C ILE A 99 -3.84 -8.20 -1.69
N ASP A 100 -2.77 -8.52 -2.42
CA ASP A 100 -1.41 -8.62 -1.92
C ASP A 100 -0.54 -7.50 -2.48
N ARG A 101 -0.08 -6.60 -1.60
CA ARG A 101 0.85 -5.52 -1.96
C ARG A 101 2.27 -6.03 -1.98
N CYS A 102 2.57 -6.71 -3.08
CA CYS A 102 3.81 -7.44 -3.28
C CYS A 102 4.95 -6.53 -3.73
N ASN A 103 6.16 -6.80 -3.24
CA ASN A 103 7.37 -6.12 -3.70
C ASN A 103 8.05 -6.84 -4.88
N LEU A 104 7.50 -7.95 -5.38
CA LEU A 104 8.05 -8.84 -6.43
C LEU A 104 9.29 -9.63 -6.00
N THR A 105 10.32 -8.99 -5.45
CA THR A 105 11.59 -9.67 -5.12
C THR A 105 11.42 -10.72 -4.02
N VAL A 106 10.40 -10.58 -3.16
CA VAL A 106 10.03 -11.58 -2.15
C VAL A 106 9.70 -12.96 -2.75
N LEU A 107 9.27 -13.04 -4.01
CA LEU A 107 9.02 -14.31 -4.70
C LEU A 107 10.32 -15.11 -4.98
N GLU A 108 11.48 -14.47 -4.84
CA GLU A 108 12.80 -15.10 -5.00
C GLU A 108 13.50 -15.39 -3.68
N GLU A 109 12.87 -15.07 -2.54
CA GLU A 109 13.44 -15.37 -1.23
C GLU A 109 13.36 -16.88 -0.92
N GLU A 110 14.33 -17.36 -0.14
CA GLU A 110 14.35 -18.73 0.37
C GLU A 110 13.06 -19.02 1.16
N GLY A 111 12.40 -20.14 0.86
CA GLY A 111 11.12 -20.52 1.47
C GLY A 111 9.88 -19.92 0.79
N GLN A 112 10.04 -19.06 -0.22
CA GLN A 112 8.94 -18.50 -1.02
C GLN A 112 8.82 -19.15 -2.41
N GLU A 113 9.45 -20.32 -2.61
CA GLU A 113 9.49 -21.01 -3.89
C GLU A 113 8.10 -21.42 -4.38
N GLN A 114 7.09 -21.51 -3.51
CA GLN A 114 5.69 -21.83 -3.87
C GLN A 114 4.73 -20.64 -3.71
N LEU A 115 5.25 -19.43 -3.45
CA LEU A 115 4.41 -18.26 -3.19
C LEU A 115 3.54 -17.90 -4.39
N ALA A 116 4.12 -17.81 -5.60
CA ALA A 116 3.36 -17.43 -6.79
C ALA A 116 2.21 -18.42 -7.09
N ASP A 117 2.49 -19.72 -7.00
CA ASP A 117 1.49 -20.78 -7.21
C ASP A 117 0.38 -20.72 -6.17
N PHE A 118 0.73 -20.42 -4.91
CA PHE A 118 -0.24 -20.22 -3.83
C PHE A 118 -1.14 -19.01 -4.07
N LEU A 119 -0.57 -17.86 -4.43
CA LEU A 119 -1.34 -16.66 -4.76
C LEU A 119 -2.31 -16.93 -5.92
N ALA A 120 -1.84 -17.61 -6.97
CA ALA A 120 -2.66 -17.99 -8.12
C ALA A 120 -3.79 -18.95 -7.73
N TYR A 121 -3.50 -19.96 -6.92
CA TYR A 121 -4.49 -20.94 -6.45
C TYR A 121 -5.63 -20.28 -5.68
N HIS A 122 -5.30 -19.35 -4.79
CA HIS A 122 -6.27 -18.56 -4.02
C HIS A 122 -6.84 -17.36 -4.78
N ARG A 123 -6.43 -17.14 -6.04
CA ARG A 123 -6.84 -16.01 -6.88
C ARG A 123 -6.63 -14.65 -6.21
N VAL A 124 -5.53 -14.51 -5.48
CA VAL A 124 -5.14 -13.26 -4.85
C VAL A 124 -4.80 -12.24 -5.95
N GLU A 125 -5.35 -11.04 -5.85
CA GLU A 125 -4.94 -9.92 -6.70
C GLU A 125 -3.55 -9.45 -6.26
N VAL A 126 -2.62 -9.38 -7.21
CA VAL A 126 -1.26 -8.91 -6.94
C VAL A 126 -1.11 -7.46 -7.36
N VAL A 127 -0.88 -6.57 -6.39
CA VAL A 127 -0.56 -5.16 -6.63
C VAL A 127 0.94 -4.97 -6.38
N ALA A 128 1.71 -5.09 -7.44
CA ALA A 128 3.16 -5.21 -7.40
C ALA A 128 3.87 -3.86 -7.53
N SER A 129 4.80 -3.56 -6.62
CA SER A 129 5.63 -2.35 -6.70
C SER A 129 6.74 -2.48 -7.74
N LEU A 130 6.65 -1.73 -8.83
CA LEU A 130 7.69 -1.61 -9.86
C LEU A 130 7.87 -0.12 -10.22
N PRO A 131 8.81 0.59 -9.58
CA PRO A 131 8.83 2.05 -9.62
C PRO A 131 9.35 2.64 -10.94
N CYS A 132 9.85 1.80 -11.86
CA CYS A 132 10.20 2.17 -13.22
C CYS A 132 10.28 0.90 -14.09
N TYR A 133 10.04 1.01 -15.40
CA TYR A 133 10.38 -0.06 -16.36
C TYR A 133 11.86 -0.07 -16.75
N LEU A 134 12.69 0.83 -16.20
CA LEU A 134 14.13 0.91 -16.45
C LEU A 134 14.92 0.43 -15.22
N GLU A 135 15.95 -0.38 -15.48
CA GLU A 135 16.82 -1.01 -14.47
C GLU A 135 17.48 0.00 -13.56
N GLU A 136 18.19 0.97 -14.14
CA GLU A 136 18.91 2.02 -13.41
C GLU A 136 18.00 2.71 -12.39
N ASN A 137 16.73 2.94 -12.77
CA ASN A 137 15.79 3.62 -11.91
C ASN A 137 15.29 2.75 -10.75
N VAL A 138 15.06 1.46 -11.01
CA VAL A 138 14.61 0.52 -9.97
C VAL A 138 15.73 0.24 -8.99
N ASP A 139 16.93 -0.04 -9.50
CA ASP A 139 18.10 -0.37 -8.67
C ASP A 139 18.55 0.82 -7.81
N ALA A 140 18.46 2.05 -8.32
CA ALA A 140 18.74 3.26 -7.53
C ALA A 140 17.77 3.43 -6.34
N GLN A 141 16.53 2.94 -6.44
CA GLN A 141 15.54 3.07 -5.37
C GLN A 141 15.52 1.89 -4.39
N ARG A 142 15.76 0.68 -4.90
CA ARG A 142 15.46 -0.58 -4.21
C ARG A 142 16.72 -1.39 -3.89
N GLY A 143 17.84 -1.07 -4.51
CA GLY A 143 19.12 -1.77 -4.39
C GLY A 143 19.45 -2.58 -5.65
N LYS A 144 20.75 -2.80 -5.87
CA LYS A 144 21.28 -3.50 -7.05
C LYS A 144 20.66 -4.89 -7.23
N GLY A 145 20.25 -5.21 -8.46
CA GLY A 145 19.67 -6.51 -8.83
C GLY A 145 18.17 -6.64 -8.52
N SER A 146 17.54 -5.62 -7.93
CA SER A 146 16.10 -5.63 -7.65
C SER A 146 15.28 -5.63 -8.93
N TYR A 147 15.75 -4.96 -9.98
CA TYR A 147 15.09 -4.95 -11.28
C TYR A 147 15.00 -6.35 -11.89
N ASP A 148 16.13 -7.05 -12.03
CA ASP A 148 16.19 -8.38 -12.62
C ASP A 148 15.32 -9.39 -11.86
N ALA A 149 15.36 -9.34 -10.52
CA ALA A 149 14.49 -10.16 -9.67
C ALA A 149 13.00 -9.84 -9.90
N SER A 150 12.65 -8.56 -10.01
CA SER A 150 11.28 -8.13 -10.30
C SER A 150 10.79 -8.62 -11.66
N ILE A 151 11.63 -8.58 -12.70
CA ILE A 151 11.30 -9.08 -14.04
C ILE A 151 11.06 -10.60 -14.02
N ARG A 152 11.92 -11.38 -13.35
CA ARG A 152 11.72 -12.83 -13.22
C ARG A 152 10.44 -13.17 -12.47
N ALA A 153 10.15 -12.47 -11.37
CA ALA A 153 8.92 -12.62 -10.62
C ALA A 153 7.67 -12.33 -11.47
N LEU A 154 7.69 -11.26 -12.27
CA LEU A 154 6.60 -10.92 -13.19
C LEU A 154 6.41 -11.98 -14.28
N GLN A 155 7.48 -12.48 -14.88
CA GLN A 155 7.41 -13.56 -15.87
C GLN A 155 6.81 -14.83 -15.26
N ARG A 156 7.18 -15.15 -14.01
CA ARG A 156 6.60 -16.28 -13.28
C ARG A 156 5.10 -16.10 -13.05
N LEU A 157 4.67 -14.93 -12.59
CA LEU A 157 3.25 -14.61 -12.41
C LEU A 157 2.48 -14.70 -13.74
N ASN A 158 3.02 -14.14 -14.83
CA ASN A 158 2.43 -14.28 -16.17
C ASN A 158 2.36 -15.74 -16.62
N GLY A 159 3.36 -16.57 -16.32
CA GLY A 159 3.31 -18.01 -16.59
C GLY A 159 2.14 -18.73 -15.90
N LEU A 160 1.69 -18.22 -14.76
CA LEU A 160 0.50 -18.70 -14.03
C LEU A 160 -0.82 -18.07 -14.53
N GLY A 161 -0.73 -17.11 -15.45
CA GLY A 161 -1.87 -16.47 -16.10
C GLY A 161 -2.25 -15.11 -15.54
N TYR A 162 -1.48 -14.53 -14.62
CA TYR A 162 -1.70 -13.17 -14.13
C TYR A 162 -1.58 -12.14 -15.26
N GLY A 163 -2.45 -11.14 -15.26
CA GLY A 163 -2.43 -10.06 -16.27
C GLY A 163 -3.04 -10.43 -17.63
N MET A 164 -3.37 -11.71 -17.86
CA MET A 164 -3.98 -12.17 -19.11
C MET A 164 -5.45 -11.77 -19.21
N THR A 165 -5.86 -11.28 -20.38
CA THR A 165 -7.26 -10.97 -20.68
C THR A 165 -8.10 -12.26 -20.60
N GLY A 166 -9.24 -12.21 -19.90
CA GLY A 166 -10.15 -13.35 -19.73
C GLY A 166 -9.79 -14.28 -18.58
N ASN A 167 -8.68 -14.04 -17.86
CA ASN A 167 -8.37 -14.71 -16.60
C ASN A 167 -8.87 -13.89 -15.39
N SER A 168 -9.16 -14.55 -14.28
CA SER A 168 -9.50 -13.90 -13.00
C SER A 168 -8.28 -13.46 -12.19
N LEU A 169 -7.06 -13.78 -12.64
CA LEU A 169 -5.82 -13.45 -11.94
C LEU A 169 -5.33 -12.04 -12.29
N LEU A 170 -5.58 -11.11 -11.37
CA LEU A 170 -5.27 -9.69 -11.54
C LEU A 170 -3.84 -9.39 -11.10
N LEU A 171 -3.09 -8.74 -11.98
CA LEU A 171 -1.75 -8.20 -11.73
C LEU A 171 -1.74 -6.73 -12.10
N ASN A 172 -1.61 -5.88 -11.08
CA ASN A 172 -1.49 -4.44 -11.21
C ASN A 172 -0.08 -4.02 -10.82
N LEU A 173 0.47 -3.02 -11.49
CA LEU A 173 1.79 -2.47 -11.17
C LEU A 173 1.66 -1.11 -10.50
N VAL A 174 2.56 -0.79 -9.58
CA VAL A 174 2.59 0.50 -8.89
C VAL A 174 3.85 1.26 -9.29
N TYR A 175 3.63 2.48 -9.78
CA TYR A 175 4.67 3.47 -10.02
C TYR A 175 4.70 4.49 -8.87
N ASN A 176 5.90 4.82 -8.40
CA ASN A 176 6.13 5.97 -7.55
C ASN A 176 7.38 6.75 -8.01
N PRO A 177 7.38 8.10 -7.93
CA PRO A 177 8.51 8.91 -8.32
C PRO A 177 9.80 8.60 -7.53
N GLN A 178 10.97 8.85 -8.13
CA GLN A 178 12.25 8.72 -7.43
C GLN A 178 12.53 9.83 -6.40
N GLY A 179 11.85 10.96 -6.51
CA GLY A 179 12.17 12.16 -5.76
C GLY A 179 10.96 13.00 -5.40
N ALA A 180 11.23 14.27 -5.11
CA ALA A 180 10.27 15.28 -4.66
C ALA A 180 9.43 15.85 -5.82
N SER A 181 8.80 14.98 -6.62
CA SER A 181 7.90 15.36 -7.71
C SER A 181 6.57 14.63 -7.61
N LEU A 182 5.55 15.14 -8.31
CA LEU A 182 4.31 14.41 -8.54
C LEU A 182 4.52 13.32 -9.60
N PRO A 183 3.75 12.22 -9.56
CA PRO A 183 3.74 11.26 -10.65
C PRO A 183 3.22 11.90 -11.95
N PRO A 184 3.67 11.43 -13.13
CA PRO A 184 3.07 11.83 -14.39
C PRO A 184 1.66 11.24 -14.53
N PRO A 185 0.88 11.69 -15.53
CA PRO A 185 -0.43 11.14 -15.80
C PRO A 185 -0.46 9.60 -15.95
N GLN A 186 -1.39 8.94 -15.24
CA GLN A 186 -1.44 7.48 -15.15
C GLN A 186 -1.62 6.80 -16.52
N GLY A 187 -2.56 7.29 -17.35
CA GLY A 187 -2.88 6.67 -18.65
C GLY A 187 -1.70 6.60 -19.65
N PRO A 188 -1.06 7.74 -19.99
CA PRO A 188 0.14 7.73 -20.82
C PRO A 188 1.27 6.88 -20.23
N LEU A 189 1.52 6.96 -18.92
CA LEU A 189 2.56 6.16 -18.27
C LEU A 189 2.24 4.66 -18.35
N GLU A 190 0.98 4.26 -18.16
CA GLU A 190 0.54 2.87 -18.30
C GLU A 190 0.83 2.35 -19.70
N THR A 191 0.58 3.16 -20.73
CA THR A 191 0.85 2.81 -22.13
C THR A 191 2.34 2.56 -22.36
N ASP A 192 3.20 3.43 -21.82
CA ASP A 192 4.65 3.27 -21.91
C ASP A 192 5.13 2.01 -21.16
N TYR A 193 4.62 1.74 -19.96
CA TYR A 193 4.92 0.52 -19.20
C TYR A 193 4.53 -0.73 -19.98
N LYS A 194 3.30 -0.79 -20.49
CA LYS A 194 2.79 -1.93 -21.27
C LYS A 194 3.67 -2.17 -22.49
N ARG A 195 4.02 -1.13 -23.26
CA ARG A 195 4.91 -1.25 -24.41
C ARG A 195 6.29 -1.79 -24.02
N GLN A 196 6.94 -1.16 -23.04
CA GLN A 196 8.30 -1.50 -22.64
C GLN A 196 8.43 -2.90 -22.06
N LEU A 197 7.48 -3.33 -21.23
CA LEU A 197 7.50 -4.65 -20.60
C LEU A 197 7.15 -5.77 -21.59
N VAL A 198 6.23 -5.53 -22.52
CA VAL A 198 5.93 -6.49 -23.61
C VAL A 198 7.12 -6.62 -24.55
N GLU A 199 7.65 -5.52 -25.08
CA GLU A 199 8.72 -5.54 -26.10
C GLU A 199 10.01 -6.21 -25.58
N ARG A 200 10.36 -5.99 -24.31
CA ARG A 200 11.63 -6.46 -23.75
C ARG A 200 11.54 -7.83 -23.09
N PHE A 201 10.38 -8.19 -22.54
CA PHE A 201 10.23 -9.37 -21.67
C PHE A 201 8.98 -10.20 -21.90
N ASN A 202 8.10 -9.79 -22.83
CA ASN A 202 6.78 -10.38 -23.05
C ASN A 202 5.91 -10.41 -21.78
N ILE A 203 6.03 -9.37 -20.94
CA ILE A 203 5.27 -9.23 -19.70
C ILE A 203 4.03 -8.36 -19.96
N ILE A 204 2.88 -8.83 -19.48
CA ILE A 204 1.60 -8.11 -19.48
C ILE A 204 1.06 -7.95 -18.05
N PHE A 205 0.25 -6.93 -17.84
CA PHE A 205 -0.42 -6.61 -16.58
C PHE A 205 -1.73 -5.86 -16.87
N ASN A 206 -2.62 -5.81 -15.87
CA ASN A 206 -3.95 -5.21 -16.01
C ASN A 206 -3.89 -3.68 -15.99
N GLN A 207 -3.47 -3.08 -14.87
CA GLN A 207 -3.43 -1.63 -14.68
C GLN A 207 -2.12 -1.15 -14.05
N LEU A 208 -1.74 0.10 -14.36
CA LEU A 208 -0.67 0.82 -13.68
C LEU A 208 -1.31 1.82 -12.71
N LEU A 209 -0.87 1.80 -11.46
CA LEU A 209 -1.32 2.68 -10.40
C LEU A 209 -0.21 3.67 -10.07
N THR A 210 -0.44 4.96 -10.29
CA THR A 210 0.53 5.99 -9.91
C THR A 210 0.31 6.47 -8.49
N ILE A 211 1.37 6.51 -7.68
CA ILE A 211 1.32 6.94 -6.29
C ILE A 211 2.30 8.11 -6.06
N THR A 212 1.82 9.14 -5.36
CA THR A 212 2.62 10.25 -4.83
C THR A 212 3.38 9.80 -3.58
N ASN A 213 4.68 10.07 -3.51
CA ASN A 213 5.47 9.76 -2.32
C ASN A 213 4.99 10.60 -1.13
N MET A 214 4.56 9.96 -0.05
CA MET A 214 4.16 10.68 1.16
C MET A 214 5.39 11.20 1.91
N PRO A 215 5.40 12.46 2.38
CA PRO A 215 6.54 13.08 3.06
C PRO A 215 6.68 12.61 4.52
N ILE A 216 6.72 11.29 4.71
CA ILE A 216 6.78 10.62 6.01
C ILE A 216 7.94 9.62 6.04
N ASN A 217 8.37 9.23 7.25
CA ASN A 217 9.40 8.22 7.47
C ASN A 217 10.65 8.39 6.58
N ARG A 218 11.06 7.39 5.78
CA ARG A 218 12.33 7.46 5.02
C ARG A 218 12.35 8.61 4.03
N PHE A 219 11.27 8.76 3.26
CA PHE A 219 11.19 9.82 2.26
C PHE A 219 11.13 11.20 2.92
N GLY A 220 10.34 11.34 3.99
CA GLY A 220 10.31 12.57 4.79
C GLY A 220 11.68 12.92 5.39
N SER A 221 12.41 11.95 5.94
CA SER A 221 13.76 12.14 6.47
C SER A 221 14.76 12.52 5.37
N LEU A 222 14.62 11.97 4.16
CA LEU A 222 15.44 12.33 3.00
C LEU A 222 15.20 13.79 2.60
N LEU A 223 13.93 14.20 2.48
CA LEU A 223 13.55 15.58 2.20
C LEU A 223 14.09 16.55 3.25
N GLN A 224 14.00 16.20 4.54
CA GLN A 224 14.58 17.02 5.61
C GLN A 224 16.09 17.15 5.48
N SER A 225 16.80 16.05 5.24
CA SER A 225 18.26 16.06 5.11
C SER A 225 18.76 16.91 3.94
N LYS A 226 17.92 17.10 2.91
CA LYS A 226 18.19 17.93 1.74
C LYS A 226 17.66 19.36 1.86
N GLY A 227 16.94 19.70 2.92
CA GLY A 227 16.26 21.00 3.04
C GLY A 227 15.07 21.18 2.07
N GLU A 228 14.54 20.10 1.51
CA GLU A 228 13.48 20.10 0.48
C GLU A 228 12.07 19.91 1.07
N PHE A 229 11.96 19.58 2.36
CA PHE A 229 10.69 19.18 2.99
C PHE A 229 9.57 20.21 2.82
N GLN A 230 9.85 21.49 3.11
CA GLN A 230 8.84 22.54 3.00
C GLN A 230 8.44 22.83 1.56
N ASN A 231 9.40 22.81 0.63
CA ASN A 231 9.11 22.98 -0.79
C ASN A 231 8.24 21.85 -1.33
N TYR A 232 8.50 20.62 -0.90
CA TYR A 232 7.69 19.48 -1.30
C TYR A 232 6.28 19.53 -0.71
N LEU A 233 6.11 19.89 0.57
CA LEU A 233 4.78 20.14 1.12
C LEU A 233 4.03 21.23 0.37
N GLN A 234 4.70 22.32 0.00
CA GLN A 234 4.08 23.38 -0.78
C GLN A 234 3.63 22.88 -2.16
N LEU A 235 4.45 22.06 -2.84
CA LEU A 235 4.06 21.40 -4.10
C LEU A 235 2.77 20.58 -3.94
N LEU A 236 2.66 19.78 -2.86
CA LEU A 236 1.46 18.97 -2.61
C LEU A 236 0.22 19.84 -2.37
N ARG A 237 0.36 20.95 -1.64
CA ARG A 237 -0.73 21.91 -1.39
C ARG A 237 -1.17 22.60 -2.67
N ASP A 238 -0.22 23.10 -3.45
CA ASP A 238 -0.50 23.83 -4.69
C ASP A 238 -1.16 22.92 -5.74
N ALA A 239 -0.82 21.63 -5.73
CA ALA A 239 -1.39 20.63 -6.62
C ALA A 239 -2.69 20.00 -6.10
N HIS A 240 -3.16 20.34 -4.89
CA HIS A 240 -4.39 19.82 -4.32
C HIS A 240 -5.58 20.05 -5.25
N GLN A 241 -6.32 18.99 -5.56
CA GLN A 241 -7.61 19.10 -6.26
C GLN A 241 -8.76 18.76 -5.29
N PRO A 242 -9.65 19.72 -4.99
CA PRO A 242 -10.81 19.48 -4.13
C PRO A 242 -11.72 18.35 -4.64
N ALA A 243 -11.78 18.15 -5.96
CA ALA A 243 -12.56 17.06 -6.58
C ALA A 243 -12.13 15.67 -6.09
N ASN A 244 -10.85 15.49 -5.75
CA ASN A 244 -10.29 14.20 -5.31
C ASN A 244 -10.72 13.81 -3.89
N ILE A 245 -11.19 14.77 -3.09
CA ILE A 245 -11.56 14.56 -1.68
C ILE A 245 -12.63 13.46 -1.53
N GLY A 246 -13.62 13.42 -2.44
CA GLY A 246 -14.69 12.44 -2.38
C GLY A 246 -14.22 11.00 -2.62
N SER A 247 -13.08 10.85 -3.32
CA SER A 247 -12.58 9.59 -3.86
C SER A 247 -11.41 9.01 -3.06
N VAL A 248 -10.87 9.72 -2.06
CA VAL A 248 -9.77 9.19 -1.26
C VAL A 248 -10.17 7.91 -0.52
N MET A 249 -9.34 6.89 -0.60
CA MET A 249 -9.70 5.55 -0.11
C MET A 249 -9.95 5.48 1.39
N CYS A 250 -9.34 6.36 2.20
CA CYS A 250 -9.53 6.39 3.67
C CYS A 250 -10.98 6.63 4.08
N ARG A 251 -11.85 7.06 3.15
CA ARG A 251 -13.30 7.12 3.35
C ARG A 251 -13.97 5.76 3.45
N HIS A 252 -13.43 4.73 2.81
CA HIS A 252 -14.06 3.41 2.70
C HIS A 252 -13.16 2.26 3.21
N LEU A 253 -12.01 2.58 3.81
CA LEU A 253 -11.13 1.61 4.46
C LEU A 253 -10.64 2.10 5.82
N ILE A 254 -10.21 1.14 6.64
CA ILE A 254 -9.36 1.35 7.81
C ILE A 254 -8.10 0.51 7.67
N SER A 255 -7.01 0.95 8.30
CA SER A 255 -5.75 0.21 8.37
C SER A 255 -5.55 -0.36 9.77
N VAL A 256 -5.04 -1.58 9.85
CA VAL A 256 -4.75 -2.27 11.11
C VAL A 256 -3.26 -2.62 11.15
N ASP A 257 -2.59 -2.25 12.23
CA ASP A 257 -1.18 -2.60 12.42
C ASP A 257 -0.98 -4.03 12.92
N TRP A 258 0.28 -4.44 13.00
CA TRP A 258 0.68 -5.78 13.46
C TRP A 258 0.28 -6.09 14.91
N GLN A 259 -0.05 -5.07 15.72
CA GLN A 259 -0.54 -5.21 17.09
C GLN A 259 -2.08 -5.21 17.18
N GLY A 260 -2.77 -5.05 16.05
CA GLY A 260 -4.22 -4.94 15.99
C GLY A 260 -4.74 -3.53 16.25
N ARG A 261 -3.91 -2.49 16.32
CA ARG A 261 -4.36 -1.10 16.48
C ARG A 261 -4.95 -0.57 15.18
N VAL A 262 -6.01 0.21 15.28
CA VAL A 262 -6.78 0.69 14.12
C VAL A 262 -6.46 2.15 13.79
N TYR A 263 -6.30 2.43 12.50
CA TYR A 263 -5.94 3.72 11.94
C TYR A 263 -6.86 4.07 10.77
N ASP A 264 -7.02 5.37 10.47
CA ASP A 264 -7.87 5.80 9.38
C ASP A 264 -7.34 5.41 7.98
N CYS A 265 -6.02 5.25 7.84
CA CYS A 265 -5.33 4.71 6.67
C CYS A 265 -3.87 4.31 7.01
N ASP A 266 -3.17 3.66 6.09
CA ASP A 266 -1.76 3.26 6.25
C ASP A 266 -0.81 4.45 6.51
N PHE A 267 -1.07 5.63 5.93
CA PHE A 267 -0.24 6.81 6.22
C PHE A 267 -0.45 7.34 7.64
N ASN A 268 -1.69 7.31 8.15
CA ASN A 268 -1.95 7.62 9.55
C ASN A 268 -1.30 6.59 10.48
N GLN A 269 -1.31 5.31 10.10
CA GLN A 269 -0.60 4.25 10.81
C GLN A 269 0.90 4.54 10.91
N MET A 270 1.52 4.93 9.80
CA MET A 270 2.94 5.25 9.77
C MET A 270 3.33 6.53 10.54
N LEU A 271 2.35 7.32 10.97
CA LEU A 271 2.49 8.52 11.80
C LEU A 271 1.99 8.32 13.23
N ASP A 272 1.61 7.10 13.62
CA ASP A 272 0.98 6.78 14.90
C ASP A 272 -0.28 7.64 15.20
N MET A 273 -0.99 8.04 14.15
CA MET A 273 -2.27 8.76 14.23
C MET A 273 -3.41 7.75 14.36
N GLN A 274 -3.44 7.03 15.47
CA GLN A 274 -4.43 5.97 15.74
C GLN A 274 -5.84 6.54 15.75
N LEU A 275 -6.79 5.79 15.18
CA LEU A 275 -8.18 6.20 15.02
C LEU A 275 -8.77 6.68 16.35
N GLU A 276 -9.44 7.83 16.30
CA GLU A 276 -10.08 8.45 17.46
C GLU A 276 -11.46 8.97 17.06
N SER A 277 -12.48 8.58 17.82
CA SER A 277 -13.81 9.17 17.78
C SER A 277 -14.20 9.67 19.17
N GLY A 278 -15.24 10.50 19.26
CA GLY A 278 -15.70 11.03 20.55
C GLY A 278 -16.05 9.95 21.57
N GLU A 279 -16.45 8.76 21.12
CA GLU A 279 -16.87 7.62 21.94
C GLU A 279 -15.72 6.62 22.20
N VAL A 280 -14.81 6.46 21.24
CA VAL A 280 -13.75 5.44 21.28
C VAL A 280 -12.40 6.07 20.98
N LYS A 281 -11.46 5.93 21.90
CA LYS A 281 -10.10 6.44 21.74
C LYS A 281 -9.15 5.29 21.52
N ARG A 282 -8.40 5.34 20.42
CA ARG A 282 -7.28 4.43 20.15
C ARG A 282 -7.68 2.94 20.23
N PRO A 283 -8.71 2.51 19.50
CA PRO A 283 -9.17 1.14 19.57
C PRO A 283 -8.20 0.15 18.93
N THR A 284 -8.27 -1.08 19.41
CA THR A 284 -7.84 -2.26 18.67
C THR A 284 -8.96 -2.78 17.78
N LEU A 285 -8.63 -3.65 16.83
CA LEU A 285 -9.61 -4.25 15.94
C LEU A 285 -10.64 -5.07 16.72
N ARG A 286 -10.18 -5.74 17.78
CA ARG A 286 -11.04 -6.49 18.71
C ARG A 286 -12.12 -5.60 19.33
N ASP A 287 -11.76 -4.38 19.73
CA ASP A 287 -12.71 -3.40 20.28
C ASP A 287 -13.77 -3.02 19.24
N LEU A 288 -13.42 -2.98 17.95
CA LEU A 288 -14.32 -2.56 16.87
C LEU A 288 -15.12 -3.70 16.22
N ILE A 289 -14.91 -4.97 16.59
CA ILE A 289 -15.66 -6.10 15.98
C ILE A 289 -17.17 -5.87 16.05
N ASN A 290 -17.69 -5.32 17.16
CA ASN A 290 -19.12 -5.09 17.34
C ASN A 290 -19.54 -3.62 17.18
N HIS A 291 -18.68 -2.77 16.62
CA HIS A 291 -18.96 -1.35 16.43
C HIS A 291 -19.04 -1.01 14.95
N ASP A 292 -20.13 -0.33 14.57
CA ASP A 292 -20.21 0.36 13.29
C ASP A 292 -19.51 1.73 13.43
N ILE A 293 -18.59 2.02 12.52
CA ILE A 293 -17.80 3.26 12.53
C ILE A 293 -18.13 4.17 11.33
N ASP A 294 -19.18 3.86 10.58
CA ASP A 294 -19.66 4.71 9.50
C ASP A 294 -19.97 6.12 10.03
N GLY A 295 -19.57 7.15 9.29
CA GLY A 295 -19.74 8.55 9.66
C GLY A 295 -18.73 9.09 10.68
N TRP A 296 -17.84 8.25 11.24
CA TRP A 296 -16.80 8.72 12.15
C TRP A 296 -15.84 9.72 11.46
N PRO A 297 -15.29 10.70 12.21
CA PRO A 297 -14.30 11.61 11.65
C PRO A 297 -13.02 10.84 11.27
N ILE A 298 -12.38 11.27 10.19
CA ILE A 298 -11.07 10.78 9.76
C ILE A 298 -10.01 11.81 10.16
N GLN A 299 -8.93 11.35 10.78
CA GLN A 299 -7.83 12.25 11.14
C GLN A 299 -7.05 12.70 9.91
N VAL A 300 -6.82 14.01 9.83
CA VAL A 300 -6.09 14.66 8.73
C VAL A 300 -4.84 15.38 9.24
N ALA A 301 -3.84 15.47 8.37
CA ALA A 301 -2.59 16.19 8.57
C ALA A 301 -2.03 16.58 7.19
N GLU A 302 -0.90 17.29 7.14
CA GLU A 302 -0.33 17.81 5.88
C GLU A 302 -0.03 16.73 4.83
N HIS A 303 0.27 15.49 5.23
CA HIS A 303 0.48 14.39 4.29
C HIS A 303 -0.77 14.08 3.45
N CYS A 304 -1.97 14.41 3.92
CA CYS A 304 -3.24 14.17 3.21
C CYS A 304 -3.30 14.94 1.88
N TYR A 305 -2.58 16.05 1.74
CA TYR A 305 -2.45 16.74 0.45
C TYR A 305 -1.84 15.83 -0.61
N GLY A 306 -0.90 14.95 -0.26
CA GLY A 306 -0.33 13.97 -1.17
C GLY A 306 -1.37 13.03 -1.80
N CYS A 307 -2.45 12.72 -1.06
CA CYS A 307 -3.52 11.85 -1.56
C CYS A 307 -4.44 12.53 -2.58
N THR A 308 -4.43 13.86 -2.59
CA THR A 308 -5.35 14.69 -3.40
C THR A 308 -4.62 15.54 -4.43
N ALA A 309 -3.29 15.52 -4.44
CA ALA A 309 -2.45 16.28 -5.34
C ALA A 309 -2.52 15.72 -6.78
N GLY A 310 -2.58 16.60 -7.78
CA GLY A 310 -2.62 16.22 -9.19
C GLY A 310 -3.87 15.43 -9.53
N GLN A 311 -3.70 14.24 -10.11
CA GLN A 311 -4.80 13.31 -10.42
C GLN A 311 -5.35 12.58 -9.18
N GLY A 312 -4.88 12.96 -7.99
CA GLY A 312 -5.12 12.18 -6.79
C GLY A 312 -4.21 10.96 -6.78
N SER A 313 -3.92 10.47 -5.60
CA SER A 313 -3.07 9.30 -5.45
C SER A 313 -3.51 8.57 -4.20
N SER A 314 -3.92 7.34 -4.38
CA SER A 314 -4.15 6.44 -3.28
C SER A 314 -3.41 5.13 -3.51
N CYS A 315 -3.40 4.22 -2.55
CA CYS A 315 -2.85 2.89 -2.79
C CYS A 315 -3.64 2.11 -3.89
N GLY A 316 -4.74 2.66 -4.41
CA GLY A 316 -5.47 2.21 -5.59
C GLY A 316 -5.19 3.02 -6.88
N GLY A 317 -4.19 3.92 -6.90
CA GLY A 317 -3.83 4.74 -8.06
C GLY A 317 -4.50 6.12 -8.11
N ALA A 318 -4.56 6.70 -9.32
CA ALA A 318 -5.21 7.98 -9.60
C ALA A 318 -6.72 7.96 -9.30
N LEU A 319 -7.27 9.11 -8.93
CA LEU A 319 -8.66 9.31 -8.53
C LEU A 319 -9.41 10.07 -9.64
N ASP A 320 -9.69 9.38 -10.76
CA ASP A 320 -10.53 9.90 -11.85
C ASP A 320 -12.02 9.59 -11.62
#